data_AF-B5GA89-F1
#
_entry.id   AF-B5GA89-F1
#
_cell.length_a   1.000
_cell.length_b   1.000
_cell.length_c   1.000
_cell.angle_alpha   90.00
_cell.angle_beta   90.00
_cell.angle_gamma   90.00
#
_symmetry.space_group_name_H-M   'P 1'
#
loop_
_entity.id
_entity.type
_entity.pdbx_description
1 polymer ?
#
loop_
_entity_poly.entity_id
_entity_poly.type
_entity_poly.pdbx_seq_one_letter_code
_entity_poly.pdbx_strand_id
1 'polypeptide(L)'
;MDLPRGTVLDGELVVYRDGVLDFGAVRARASSRGRRLQDLVARHPAHYAAFDILMHQGQDVRGLPYQARRALLLDVLEPLGPPLQATPATDDRDVATVWMTSLRPQGIEGIVAKRGTGQYRTGRREWVKVRHADTVDGVVTGYQGRSSRPSHLFVLLDGGRIVRSQRLPAALAAELGRRLPGHDTGTAHDPDTGPLRLTGAALVVEVLAGSTRHATATVTRLRT
;
A
#
# COMPACT_ATOMS: atom_id res chain seq x y z
N MET A 1 7.78 29.52 11.31
CA MET A 1 6.54 28.79 10.96
C MET A 1 5.67 28.80 12.20
N ASP A 2 4.66 29.67 12.23
CA ASP A 2 3.77 29.82 13.38
C ASP A 2 2.48 29.05 13.12
N LEU A 3 2.43 27.82 13.63
CA LEU A 3 1.27 26.96 13.56
C LEU A 3 0.35 27.34 14.73
N PRO A 4 -0.96 27.56 14.52
CA PRO A 4 -1.87 27.98 15.58
C PRO A 4 -1.79 27.05 16.79
N ARG A 5 -1.69 27.63 18.00
CA ARG A 5 -1.57 26.86 19.23
C ARG A 5 -2.74 25.88 19.37
N GLY A 6 -2.44 24.65 19.80
CA GLY A 6 -3.46 23.60 19.95
C GLY A 6 -3.89 22.96 18.63
N THR A 7 -3.07 23.09 17.57
CA THR A 7 -3.27 22.35 16.32
C THR A 7 -2.58 20.99 16.37
N VAL A 8 -3.28 19.95 15.92
CA VAL A 8 -2.72 18.61 15.73
C VAL A 8 -2.95 18.20 14.28
N LEU A 9 -1.88 17.90 13.56
CA LEU A 9 -1.91 17.47 12.16
C LEU A 9 -1.65 15.97 12.05
N ASP A 10 -2.25 15.35 11.05
CA ASP A 10 -1.91 14.01 10.60
C ASP A 10 -1.31 14.09 9.19
N GLY A 11 -0.18 13.44 8.98
CA GLY A 11 0.69 13.72 7.85
C GLY A 11 1.87 12.78 7.75
N GLU A 12 2.63 12.92 6.67
CA GLU A 12 3.81 12.13 6.38
C GLU A 12 5.06 13.01 6.37
N LEU A 13 6.15 12.56 7.01
CA LEU A 13 7.45 13.19 6.85
C LEU A 13 8.06 12.71 5.53
N VAL A 14 8.50 13.63 4.69
CA VAL A 14 9.08 13.32 3.40
C VAL A 14 10.42 14.00 3.20
N VAL A 15 11.28 13.41 2.39
CA VAL A 15 12.56 13.98 1.97
C VAL A 15 12.65 13.87 0.46
N TYR A 16 13.10 14.94 -0.19
CA TYR A 16 13.36 14.93 -1.62
C TYR A 16 14.86 14.75 -1.90
N ARG A 17 15.18 13.95 -2.92
CA ARG A 17 16.49 13.87 -3.56
C ARG A 17 16.30 14.03 -5.05
N ASP A 18 16.98 15.02 -5.63
CA ASP A 18 16.94 15.29 -7.07
C ASP A 18 15.51 15.42 -7.63
N GLY A 19 14.61 16.05 -6.83
CA GLY A 19 13.20 16.25 -7.20
C GLY A 19 12.29 15.04 -6.95
N VAL A 20 12.80 13.93 -6.43
CA VAL A 20 12.06 12.67 -6.19
C VAL A 20 11.95 12.39 -4.70
N LEU A 21 10.80 11.88 -4.25
CA LEU A 21 10.61 11.43 -2.87
C LEU A 21 11.51 10.23 -2.54
N ASP A 22 12.27 10.34 -1.45
CA ASP A 22 13.12 9.28 -0.91
C ASP A 22 12.70 8.93 0.53
N PHE A 23 11.81 7.94 0.66
CA PHE A 23 11.38 7.40 1.96
C PHE A 23 12.53 6.72 2.72
N GLY A 24 13.54 6.22 2.01
CA GLY A 24 14.76 5.68 2.62
C GLY A 24 15.55 6.77 3.36
N ALA A 25 15.59 7.99 2.80
CA ALA A 25 16.25 9.13 3.42
C ALA A 25 15.58 9.57 4.73
N VAL A 26 14.25 9.52 4.80
CA VAL A 26 13.49 9.77 6.05
C VAL A 26 13.93 8.79 7.15
N ARG A 27 13.95 7.49 6.82
CA ARG A 27 14.38 6.44 7.76
C ARG A 27 15.83 6.62 8.19
N ALA A 28 16.72 6.90 7.23
CA ALA A 28 18.14 7.13 7.50
C ALA A 28 18.36 8.32 8.42
N ARG A 29 17.57 9.39 8.28
CA ARG A 29 17.58 10.55 9.17
C ARG A 29 17.11 10.18 10.57
N ALA A 30 15.98 9.49 10.69
CA ALA A 30 15.41 9.09 11.98
C ALA A 30 16.36 8.21 12.82
N SER A 31 17.14 7.35 12.17
CA SER A 31 18.13 6.48 12.82
C SER A 31 19.51 7.12 13.01
N SER A 32 19.76 8.32 12.47
CA SER A 32 21.08 9.00 12.56
C SER A 32 21.17 9.94 13.77
N ARG A 33 22.39 10.17 14.27
CA ARG A 33 22.70 11.08 15.39
C ARG A 33 23.98 11.87 15.12
N GLY A 34 24.25 12.88 15.95
CA GLY A 34 25.48 13.69 15.89
C GLY A 34 25.71 14.34 14.52
N ARG A 35 26.98 14.39 14.09
CA ARG A 35 27.39 15.01 12.82
C ARG A 35 26.65 14.45 11.61
N ARG A 36 26.44 13.13 11.55
CA ARG A 36 25.71 12.49 10.43
C ARG A 36 24.28 13.01 10.31
N LEU A 37 23.58 13.22 11.44
CA LEU A 37 22.24 13.81 11.42
C LEU A 37 22.30 15.25 10.89
N GLN A 38 23.25 16.06 11.37
CA GLN A 38 23.44 17.44 10.91
C GLN A 38 23.69 17.50 9.40
N ASP A 39 24.56 16.63 8.87
CA ASP A 39 24.86 16.56 7.44
C ASP A 39 23.65 16.13 6.60
N LEU A 40 22.82 15.22 7.11
CA LEU A 40 21.57 14.80 6.44
C LEU A 40 20.53 15.93 6.46
N VAL A 41 20.41 16.65 7.58
CA VAL A 41 19.48 17.79 7.71
C VAL A 41 19.85 18.90 6.73
N ALA A 42 21.14 19.22 6.61
CA ALA A 42 21.63 20.28 5.74
C ALA A 42 21.47 19.94 4.25
N ARG A 43 21.79 18.70 3.85
CA ARG A 43 21.75 18.29 2.43
C ARG A 43 20.35 17.94 1.94
N HIS A 44 19.53 17.35 2.79
CA HIS A 44 18.21 16.84 2.43
C HIS A 44 17.20 17.22 3.52
N PRO A 45 16.73 18.48 3.53
CA PRO A 45 15.76 18.92 4.51
C PRO A 45 14.49 18.07 4.41
N ALA A 46 13.89 17.80 5.57
CA ALA A 46 12.63 17.08 5.65
C ALA A 46 11.47 18.07 5.51
N HIS A 47 10.43 17.63 4.81
CA HIS A 47 9.16 18.31 4.67
C HIS A 47 8.08 17.50 5.39
N TYR A 48 7.00 18.16 5.78
CA TYR A 48 5.82 17.53 6.36
C TYR A 48 4.64 17.74 5.44
N ALA A 49 4.16 16.64 4.85
CA ALA A 49 3.01 16.60 3.96
C ALA A 49 1.77 16.20 4.75
N ALA A 50 1.02 17.19 5.23
CA ALA A 50 -0.18 16.97 6.04
C ALA A 50 -1.38 16.54 5.18
N PHE A 51 -2.17 15.58 5.64
CA PHE A 51 -3.35 15.08 4.92
C PHE A 51 -4.65 15.12 5.75
N ASP A 52 -4.57 15.51 7.02
CA ASP A 52 -5.72 15.75 7.90
C ASP A 52 -5.34 16.71 9.05
N ILE A 53 -6.36 17.28 9.70
CA ILE A 53 -6.24 18.06 10.94
C ILE A 53 -7.15 17.41 11.99
N LEU A 54 -6.58 17.11 13.16
CA LEU A 54 -7.25 16.38 14.23
C LEU A 54 -7.67 17.31 15.36
N MET A 55 -6.92 18.38 15.58
CA MET A 55 -7.28 19.47 16.48
C MET A 55 -7.00 20.81 15.84
N HIS A 56 -7.86 21.79 16.11
CA HIS A 56 -7.69 23.17 15.67
C HIS A 56 -8.01 24.10 16.85
N GLN A 57 -7.08 25.01 17.17
CA GLN A 57 -7.23 25.96 18.29
C GLN A 57 -7.64 25.30 19.62
N GLY A 58 -7.10 24.10 19.90
CA GLY A 58 -7.39 23.34 21.12
C GLY A 58 -8.70 22.54 21.10
N GLN A 59 -9.50 22.62 20.03
CA GLN A 59 -10.72 21.84 19.87
C GLN A 59 -10.45 20.56 19.07
N ASP A 60 -11.01 19.43 19.51
CA ASP A 60 -11.00 18.17 18.76
C ASP A 60 -11.98 18.23 17.60
N VAL A 61 -11.46 18.15 16.37
CA VAL A 61 -12.25 18.24 15.14
C VAL A 61 -12.44 16.88 14.46
N ARG A 62 -12.00 15.78 15.07
CA ARG A 62 -12.11 14.42 14.49
C ARG A 62 -13.55 13.99 14.22
N GLY A 63 -14.51 14.54 14.99
CA GLY A 63 -15.94 14.30 14.82
C GLY A 63 -16.55 14.97 13.58
N LEU A 64 -15.86 15.91 12.95
CA LEU A 64 -16.32 16.55 11.72
C LEU A 64 -16.14 15.63 10.49
N PRO A 65 -16.93 15.80 9.42
CA PRO A 65 -16.67 15.18 8.12
C PRO A 65 -15.28 15.54 7.56
N TYR A 66 -14.68 14.65 6.76
CA TYR A 66 -13.35 14.88 6.17
C TYR A 66 -13.29 16.17 5.34
N GLN A 67 -14.33 16.51 4.58
CA GLN A 67 -14.37 17.75 3.80
C GLN A 67 -14.23 19.00 4.69
N ALA A 68 -14.91 19.04 5.84
CA ALA A 68 -14.80 20.15 6.80
C ALA A 68 -13.40 20.22 7.43
N ARG A 69 -12.82 19.07 7.82
CA ARG A 69 -11.44 19.02 8.32
C ARG A 69 -10.44 19.43 7.24
N ARG A 70 -10.69 19.07 5.99
CA ARG A 70 -9.82 19.43 4.86
C ARG A 70 -9.82 20.93 4.60
N ALA A 71 -10.97 21.60 4.67
CA ALA A 71 -11.05 23.05 4.57
C ALA A 71 -10.24 23.72 5.69
N LEU A 72 -10.45 23.30 6.94
CA LEU A 72 -9.66 23.79 8.10
C LEU A 72 -8.15 23.57 7.92
N LEU A 73 -7.74 22.42 7.37
CA LEU A 73 -6.34 22.13 7.10
C LEU A 73 -5.75 23.11 6.09
N LEU A 74 -6.48 23.41 5.00
CA LEU A 74 -6.03 24.34 3.98
C LEU A 74 -5.93 25.76 4.53
N ASP A 75 -6.97 26.24 5.21
CA ASP A 75 -6.98 27.57 5.84
C ASP A 75 -5.77 27.78 6.78
N VAL A 76 -5.38 26.74 7.51
CA VAL A 76 -4.24 26.79 8.44
C VAL A 76 -2.89 26.72 7.73
N LEU A 77 -2.77 25.97 6.62
CA LEU A 77 -1.48 25.65 6.01
C LEU A 77 -1.14 26.51 4.78
N GLU A 78 -2.12 27.03 4.05
CA GLU A 78 -1.89 27.88 2.86
C GLU A 78 -0.98 29.09 3.17
N PRO A 79 -1.14 29.82 4.30
CA PRO A 79 -0.25 30.93 4.63
C PRO A 79 1.17 30.52 5.02
N LEU A 80 1.41 29.25 5.37
CA LEU A 80 2.68 28.78 5.91
C LEU A 80 3.66 28.31 4.83
N GLY A 81 3.15 27.55 3.84
CA GLY A 81 3.96 26.98 2.77
C GLY A 81 5.09 26.03 3.23
N PRO A 82 5.92 25.55 2.30
CA PRO A 82 7.01 24.63 2.59
C PRO A 82 7.94 25.13 3.72
N PRO A 83 8.46 24.23 4.58
CA PRO A 83 8.44 22.77 4.45
C PRO A 83 7.19 22.06 4.98
N LEU A 84 6.15 22.78 5.43
CA LEU A 84 4.89 22.21 5.91
C LEU A 84 3.76 22.55 4.96
N GLN A 85 3.13 21.54 4.35
CA GLN A 85 2.10 21.78 3.33
C GLN A 85 1.04 20.71 3.35
N ALA A 86 -0.17 21.07 2.93
CA ALA A 86 -1.21 20.08 2.67
C ALA A 86 -0.84 19.25 1.44
N THR A 87 -1.04 17.94 1.54
CA THR A 87 -1.04 17.03 0.39
C THR A 87 -2.11 17.44 -0.62
N PRO A 88 -1.92 17.30 -1.94
CA PRO A 88 -3.00 17.49 -2.92
C PRO A 88 -4.19 16.56 -2.64
N ALA A 89 -5.41 17.03 -2.90
CA ALA A 89 -6.63 16.23 -2.81
C ALA A 89 -7.60 16.61 -3.93
N THR A 90 -8.38 15.64 -4.40
CA THR A 90 -9.39 15.82 -5.45
C THR A 90 -10.57 14.88 -5.16
N ASP A 91 -11.77 15.29 -5.55
CA ASP A 91 -12.97 14.46 -5.63
C ASP A 91 -13.26 14.00 -7.07
N ASP A 92 -12.47 14.45 -8.04
CA ASP A 92 -12.51 14.04 -9.43
C ASP A 92 -11.73 12.74 -9.63
N ARG A 93 -12.45 11.71 -10.10
CA ARG A 93 -11.89 10.39 -10.35
C ARG A 93 -10.86 10.39 -11.47
N ASP A 94 -11.04 11.19 -12.50
CA ASP A 94 -10.13 11.23 -13.65
C ASP A 94 -8.82 11.91 -13.24
N VAL A 95 -8.88 12.98 -12.45
CA VAL A 95 -7.70 13.60 -11.83
C VAL A 95 -6.97 12.60 -10.93
N ALA A 96 -7.68 11.87 -10.07
CA ALA A 96 -7.08 10.86 -9.22
C ALA A 96 -6.43 9.71 -10.02
N THR A 97 -7.02 9.33 -11.16
CA THR A 97 -6.48 8.30 -12.06
C THR A 97 -5.20 8.78 -12.74
N VAL A 98 -5.18 10.04 -13.18
CA VAL A 98 -3.95 10.67 -13.69
C VAL A 98 -2.88 10.68 -12.63
N TRP A 99 -3.18 11.09 -11.39
CA TRP A 99 -2.22 11.11 -10.28
C TRP A 99 -1.60 9.75 -10.00
N MET A 100 -2.40 8.67 -10.04
CA MET A 100 -1.85 7.32 -9.92
C MET A 100 -0.75 7.11 -10.95
N THR A 101 -1.02 7.33 -12.23
CA THR A 101 -0.03 7.03 -13.27
C THR A 101 1.15 8.00 -13.33
N SER A 102 0.92 9.30 -13.15
CA SER A 102 1.92 10.34 -13.43
C SER A 102 2.85 10.66 -12.27
N LEU A 103 2.45 10.37 -11.04
CA LEU A 103 3.24 10.69 -9.85
C LEU A 103 4.19 9.57 -9.43
N ARG A 104 4.05 8.35 -9.99
CA ARG A 104 4.95 7.22 -9.68
C ARG A 104 6.44 7.53 -9.91
N PRO A 105 6.85 8.19 -11.02
CA PRO A 105 8.26 8.58 -11.21
C PRO A 105 8.79 9.58 -10.18
N GLN A 106 7.91 10.31 -9.48
CA GLN A 106 8.28 11.25 -8.41
C GLN A 106 8.39 10.55 -7.04
N GLY A 107 8.32 9.21 -7.00
CA GLY A 107 8.43 8.41 -5.79
C GLY A 107 7.11 8.27 -5.01
N ILE A 108 5.97 8.69 -5.58
CA ILE A 108 4.67 8.53 -4.94
C ILE A 108 4.15 7.11 -5.18
N GLU A 109 3.93 6.34 -4.11
CA GLU A 109 3.50 4.94 -4.19
C GLU A 109 2.06 4.78 -4.72
N GLY A 110 1.22 5.79 -4.54
CA GLY A 110 -0.17 5.81 -4.98
C GLY A 110 -1.02 6.82 -4.20
N ILE A 111 -2.32 6.59 -4.12
CA ILE A 111 -3.30 7.49 -3.51
C ILE A 111 -4.00 6.85 -2.31
N VAL A 112 -4.63 7.71 -1.50
CA VAL A 112 -5.51 7.29 -0.40
C VAL A 112 -6.90 7.86 -0.68
N ALA A 113 -7.88 6.98 -0.86
CA ALA A 113 -9.27 7.37 -0.98
C ALA A 113 -9.93 7.40 0.41
N LYS A 114 -10.56 8.54 0.73
CA LYS A 114 -11.27 8.80 1.98
C LYS A 114 -12.73 9.13 1.66
N ARG A 115 -13.67 8.68 2.49
CA ARG A 115 -15.07 9.11 2.38
C ARG A 115 -15.16 10.57 2.81
N GLY A 116 -15.59 11.48 1.93
CA GLY A 116 -15.70 12.91 2.22
C GLY A 116 -16.58 13.25 3.42
N THR A 117 -17.67 12.50 3.61
CA THR A 117 -18.59 12.62 4.75
C THR A 117 -18.13 11.86 6.00
N GLY A 118 -16.98 11.17 5.93
CA GLY A 118 -16.49 10.31 7.00
C GLY A 118 -15.78 11.07 8.13
N GLN A 119 -16.04 10.65 9.36
CA GLN A 119 -15.31 11.12 10.55
C GLN A 119 -13.92 10.49 10.63
N TYR A 120 -13.02 11.11 11.39
CA TYR A 120 -11.73 10.49 11.70
C TYR A 120 -11.92 9.46 12.83
N ARG A 121 -11.66 8.18 12.53
CA ARG A 121 -11.82 7.09 13.51
C ARG A 121 -10.49 6.37 13.75
N THR A 122 -9.93 6.58 14.94
CA THR A 122 -8.72 5.91 15.38
C THR A 122 -8.91 4.38 15.38
N GLY A 123 -7.91 3.66 14.85
CA GLY A 123 -7.88 2.19 14.85
C GLY A 123 -8.82 1.51 13.85
N ARG A 124 -9.56 2.25 13.02
CA ARG A 124 -10.41 1.67 11.97
C ARG A 124 -9.77 1.79 10.59
N ARG A 125 -9.93 0.75 9.76
CA ARG A 125 -9.44 0.69 8.38
C ARG A 125 -10.48 1.24 7.39
N GLU A 126 -10.93 2.49 7.56
CA GLU A 126 -11.94 3.10 6.68
C GLU A 126 -11.34 3.73 5.42
N TRP A 127 -10.05 4.08 5.43
CA TRP A 127 -9.37 4.63 4.26
C TRP A 127 -8.88 3.52 3.35
N VAL A 128 -9.08 3.71 2.04
CA VAL A 128 -8.64 2.77 1.02
C VAL A 128 -7.33 3.27 0.44
N LYS A 129 -6.26 2.51 0.64
CA LYS A 129 -4.97 2.78 0.01
C LYS A 129 -4.93 2.09 -1.35
N VAL A 130 -4.78 2.87 -2.42
CA VAL A 130 -4.58 2.35 -3.77
C VAL A 130 -3.14 2.63 -4.14
N ARG A 131 -2.35 1.58 -4.35
CA ARG A 131 -0.91 1.68 -4.57
C ARG A 131 -0.52 0.97 -5.86
N HIS A 132 0.54 1.45 -6.49
CA HIS A 132 1.23 0.66 -7.48
C HIS A 132 1.80 -0.56 -6.78
N ALA A 133 1.49 -1.71 -7.34
CA ALA A 133 2.17 -2.94 -7.03
C ALA A 133 2.96 -3.31 -8.28
N ASP A 134 4.26 -3.52 -8.12
CA ASP A 134 4.96 -4.31 -9.11
C ASP A 134 4.42 -5.73 -8.96
N THR A 135 4.06 -6.36 -10.08
CA THR A 135 3.55 -7.73 -10.09
C THR A 135 4.35 -8.56 -11.09
N VAL A 136 4.51 -9.83 -10.77
CA VAL A 136 5.03 -10.85 -11.70
C VAL A 136 3.95 -11.88 -11.95
N ASP A 137 3.99 -12.50 -13.11
CA ASP A 137 3.12 -13.63 -13.41
C ASP A 137 3.77 -14.93 -12.96
N GLY A 138 2.94 -15.90 -12.58
CA GLY A 138 3.41 -17.21 -12.16
C GLY A 138 2.42 -18.30 -12.49
N VAL A 139 2.93 -19.50 -12.77
CA VAL A 139 2.13 -20.66 -13.16
C VAL A 139 1.70 -21.43 -11.91
N VAL A 140 0.41 -21.76 -11.80
CA VAL A 140 -0.09 -22.59 -10.70
C VAL A 140 0.33 -24.04 -10.91
N THR A 141 1.13 -24.58 -10.00
CA THR A 141 1.62 -25.97 -10.05
C THR A 141 0.93 -26.88 -9.03
N GLY A 142 0.31 -26.31 -8.01
CA GLY A 142 -0.43 -27.05 -7.02
C GLY A 142 -1.27 -26.17 -6.11
N TYR A 143 -2.02 -26.79 -5.20
CA TYR A 143 -2.87 -26.09 -4.25
C TYR A 143 -3.13 -26.91 -2.98
N GLN A 144 -3.54 -26.21 -1.93
CA GLN A 144 -4.06 -26.79 -0.69
C GLN A 144 -5.55 -26.49 -0.54
N GLY A 145 -6.31 -27.43 0.03
CA GLY A 145 -7.76 -27.33 0.18
C GLY A 145 -8.50 -28.21 -0.84
N ARG A 146 -9.78 -27.91 -1.07
CA ARG A 146 -10.60 -28.64 -2.06
C ARG A 146 -10.40 -28.01 -3.44
N SER A 147 -10.40 -28.80 -4.52
CA SER A 147 -10.31 -28.29 -5.89
C SER A 147 -11.37 -27.23 -6.20
N SER A 148 -12.59 -27.41 -5.69
CA SER A 148 -13.70 -26.46 -5.84
C SER A 148 -13.60 -25.20 -4.97
N ARG A 149 -12.66 -25.17 -4.02
CA ARG A 149 -12.42 -24.02 -3.13
C ARG A 149 -11.00 -24.08 -2.56
N PRO A 150 -9.96 -23.82 -3.37
CA PRO A 150 -8.58 -23.84 -2.91
C PRO A 150 -8.38 -22.77 -1.82
N SER A 151 -7.54 -23.09 -0.85
CA SER A 151 -7.17 -22.20 0.24
C SER A 151 -5.84 -21.49 -0.01
N HIS A 152 -4.89 -22.15 -0.67
CA HIS A 152 -3.56 -21.64 -1.01
C HIS A 152 -3.13 -22.26 -2.34
N LEU A 153 -2.26 -21.57 -3.07
CA LEU A 153 -1.63 -22.04 -4.30
C LEU A 153 -0.14 -22.25 -4.10
N PHE A 154 0.43 -23.13 -4.92
CA PHE A 154 1.85 -23.23 -5.17
C PHE A 154 2.07 -22.68 -6.58
N VAL A 155 2.90 -21.64 -6.67
CA VAL A 155 3.07 -20.84 -7.88
C VAL A 155 4.54 -20.87 -8.29
N LEU A 156 4.81 -21.37 -9.49
CA LEU A 156 6.11 -21.29 -10.14
C LEU A 156 6.30 -19.87 -10.70
N LEU A 157 7.29 -19.16 -10.17
CA LEU A 157 7.70 -17.84 -10.64
C LEU A 157 8.87 -17.95 -11.62
N ASP A 158 9.10 -16.86 -12.36
CA ASP A 158 10.31 -16.68 -13.17
C ASP A 158 11.59 -16.94 -12.34
N GLY A 159 12.54 -17.65 -12.96
CA GLY A 159 13.74 -18.15 -12.28
C GLY A 159 13.57 -19.51 -11.61
N GLY A 160 12.44 -20.20 -11.83
CA GLY A 160 12.26 -21.61 -11.44
C GLY A 160 11.86 -21.85 -9.99
N ARG A 161 11.60 -20.78 -9.22
CA ARG A 161 11.24 -20.89 -7.80
C ARG A 161 9.74 -21.10 -7.64
N ILE A 162 9.36 -22.12 -6.86
CA ILE A 162 7.98 -22.31 -6.41
C ILE A 162 7.78 -21.59 -5.07
N VAL A 163 6.70 -20.81 -4.97
CA VAL A 163 6.30 -20.12 -3.74
C VAL A 163 4.87 -20.50 -3.36
N ARG A 164 4.62 -20.64 -2.06
CA ARG A 164 3.27 -20.85 -1.54
C ARG A 164 2.56 -19.51 -1.38
N SER A 165 1.30 -19.41 -1.78
CA SER A 165 0.52 -18.18 -1.57
C SER A 165 0.14 -17.99 -0.10
N GLN A 166 -0.22 -16.77 0.26
CA GLN A 166 -1.08 -16.51 1.41
C GLN A 166 -2.47 -17.13 1.17
N ARG A 167 -3.31 -17.17 2.22
CA ARG A 167 -4.69 -17.65 2.08
C ARG A 167 -5.42 -16.82 1.02
N LEU A 168 -6.03 -17.51 0.06
CA LEU A 168 -6.76 -16.87 -1.03
C LEU A 168 -8.01 -16.13 -0.50
N PRO A 169 -8.27 -14.90 -0.98
CA PRO A 169 -9.55 -14.23 -0.78
C PRO A 169 -10.70 -15.06 -1.33
N ALA A 170 -11.88 -14.97 -0.70
CA ALA A 170 -13.03 -15.81 -1.03
C ALA A 170 -13.44 -15.74 -2.52
N ALA A 171 -13.41 -14.54 -3.10
CA ALA A 171 -13.75 -14.33 -4.51
C ALA A 171 -12.77 -15.05 -5.45
N LEU A 172 -11.47 -14.91 -5.20
CA LEU A 172 -10.42 -15.55 -6.01
C LEU A 172 -10.45 -17.08 -5.84
N ALA A 173 -10.64 -17.57 -4.60
CA ALA A 173 -10.80 -19.00 -4.33
C ALA A 173 -12.01 -19.59 -5.08
N ALA A 174 -13.14 -18.87 -5.13
CA ALA A 174 -14.32 -19.30 -5.87
C ALA A 174 -14.07 -19.30 -7.39
N GLU A 175 -13.30 -18.34 -7.91
CA GLU A 175 -12.94 -18.31 -9.32
C GLU A 175 -12.05 -19.47 -9.74
N LEU A 176 -10.97 -19.71 -8.99
CA LEU A 176 -10.07 -20.85 -9.20
C LEU A 176 -10.81 -22.18 -9.03
N GLY A 177 -11.74 -22.23 -8.09
CA GLY A 177 -12.60 -23.39 -7.84
C GLY A 177 -13.45 -23.84 -9.03
N ARG A 178 -13.68 -22.96 -10.01
CA ARG A 178 -14.36 -23.30 -11.26
C ARG A 178 -13.43 -23.91 -12.31
N ARG A 179 -12.11 -23.80 -12.14
CA ARG A 179 -11.10 -24.18 -13.16
C ARG A 179 -10.17 -25.31 -12.74
N LEU A 180 -10.01 -25.57 -11.44
CA LEU A 180 -9.16 -26.65 -10.92
C LEU A 180 -9.78 -28.05 -10.96
N PRO A 181 -11.10 -28.25 -10.74
CA PRO A 181 -11.67 -29.60 -10.77
C PRO A 181 -11.40 -30.34 -12.08
N GLY A 182 -10.99 -31.60 -12.01
CA GLY A 182 -10.65 -32.43 -13.17
C GLY A 182 -9.21 -32.30 -13.67
N HIS A 183 -8.41 -31.40 -13.09
CA HIS A 183 -7.00 -31.17 -13.48
C HIS A 183 -5.99 -31.62 -12.42
N ASP A 184 -6.39 -32.48 -11.46
CA ASP A 184 -5.49 -33.06 -10.47
C ASP A 184 -4.55 -34.06 -11.13
N THR A 185 -3.25 -33.87 -10.99
CA THR A 185 -2.21 -34.75 -11.57
C THR A 185 -1.52 -35.62 -10.53
N GLY A 186 -1.78 -35.38 -9.24
CA GLY A 186 -1.22 -36.15 -8.14
C GLY A 186 -1.22 -35.39 -6.83
N THR A 187 -0.49 -35.92 -5.85
CA THR A 187 -0.27 -35.30 -4.55
C THR A 187 1.22 -35.17 -4.27
N ALA A 188 1.60 -34.11 -3.57
CA ALA A 188 2.95 -33.89 -3.09
C ALA A 188 2.93 -33.45 -1.62
N HIS A 189 4.11 -33.34 -1.03
CA HIS A 189 4.29 -32.85 0.33
C HIS A 189 5.24 -31.66 0.33
N ASP A 190 4.76 -30.51 0.80
CA ASP A 190 5.58 -29.35 1.08
C ASP A 190 6.17 -29.51 2.49
N PRO A 191 7.51 -29.44 2.66
CA PRO A 191 8.15 -29.68 3.95
C PRO A 191 7.65 -28.76 5.09
N ASP A 192 7.26 -27.53 4.74
CA ASP A 192 6.88 -26.51 5.73
C ASP A 192 5.38 -26.52 6.03
N THR A 193 4.55 -26.85 5.05
CA THR A 193 3.09 -26.68 5.13
C THR A 193 2.28 -27.94 4.89
N GLY A 194 2.94 -29.06 4.62
CA GLY A 194 2.33 -30.39 4.54
C GLY A 194 1.75 -30.74 3.16
N PRO A 195 0.73 -31.61 3.11
CA PRO A 195 0.25 -32.17 1.85
C PRO A 195 -0.37 -31.11 0.93
N LEU A 196 -0.18 -31.28 -0.38
CA LEU A 196 -0.78 -30.47 -1.43
C LEU A 196 -1.20 -31.35 -2.62
N ARG A 197 -2.10 -30.83 -3.45
CA ARG A 197 -2.50 -31.43 -4.73
C ARG A 197 -1.74 -30.76 -5.86
N LEU A 198 -1.12 -31.55 -6.72
CA LEU A 198 -0.53 -31.06 -7.96
C LEU A 198 -1.62 -30.88 -9.00
N THR A 199 -1.48 -29.85 -9.83
CA THR A 199 -2.43 -29.59 -10.92
C THR A 199 -1.71 -29.43 -12.24
N GLY A 200 -2.30 -29.99 -13.29
CA GLY A 200 -1.92 -29.76 -14.69
C GLY A 200 -2.75 -28.65 -15.35
N ALA A 201 -3.56 -27.92 -14.58
CA ALA A 201 -4.32 -26.80 -15.11
C ALA A 201 -3.34 -25.70 -15.55
N ALA A 202 -3.42 -25.28 -16.82
CA ALA A 202 -2.60 -24.21 -17.37
C ALA A 202 -3.09 -22.83 -16.87
N LEU A 203 -3.05 -22.61 -15.56
CA LEU A 203 -3.50 -21.38 -14.91
C LEU A 203 -2.29 -20.49 -14.60
N VAL A 204 -2.37 -19.24 -15.04
CA VAL A 204 -1.40 -18.19 -14.73
C VAL A 204 -2.03 -17.21 -13.76
N VAL A 205 -1.33 -16.87 -12.70
CA VAL A 205 -1.79 -15.90 -11.70
C VAL A 205 -0.84 -14.72 -11.62
N GLU A 206 -1.39 -13.55 -11.35
CA GLU A 206 -0.61 -12.35 -11.03
C GLU A 206 -0.27 -12.35 -9.53
N VAL A 207 0.99 -12.05 -9.22
CA VAL A 207 1.56 -12.11 -7.87
C VAL A 207 2.29 -10.81 -7.56
N LEU A 208 2.12 -10.27 -6.34
CA LEU A 208 2.88 -9.09 -5.90
C LEU A 208 4.40 -9.36 -5.89
N ALA A 209 5.16 -8.56 -6.64
CA ALA A 209 6.61 -8.58 -6.66
C ALA A 209 7.18 -8.10 -5.31
N GLY A 210 8.31 -8.66 -4.89
CA GLY A 210 8.94 -8.32 -3.61
C GLY A 210 8.28 -8.93 -2.37
N SER A 211 7.22 -9.74 -2.52
CA SER A 211 6.72 -10.61 -1.43
C SER A 211 7.76 -11.65 -0.96
N THR A 212 8.90 -11.71 -1.66
CA THR A 212 10.00 -12.67 -1.53
C THR A 212 10.86 -12.51 -0.28
N ARG A 213 10.60 -11.50 0.58
CA ARG A 213 11.22 -11.41 1.91
C ARG A 213 10.54 -12.34 2.93
N HIS A 214 9.31 -12.76 2.64
CA HIS A 214 8.60 -13.77 3.41
C HIS A 214 8.45 -14.99 2.51
N ALA A 215 8.50 -16.20 3.06
CA ALA A 215 8.40 -17.47 2.33
C ALA A 215 7.04 -17.69 1.61
N THR A 216 6.21 -16.65 1.48
CA THR A 216 4.87 -16.71 0.88
C THR A 216 4.61 -15.55 -0.09
N ALA A 217 3.73 -15.80 -1.05
CA ALA A 217 3.37 -14.86 -2.10
C ALA A 217 1.93 -14.36 -1.98
N THR A 218 1.67 -13.11 -2.39
CA THR A 218 0.30 -12.58 -2.45
C THR A 218 -0.20 -12.67 -3.88
N VAL A 219 -1.17 -13.55 -4.12
CA VAL A 219 -1.83 -13.68 -5.42
C VAL A 219 -2.91 -12.60 -5.52
N THR A 220 -2.80 -11.71 -6.51
CA THR A 220 -3.74 -10.60 -6.69
C THR A 220 -4.94 -11.02 -7.51
N ARG A 221 -4.74 -11.78 -8.58
CA ARG A 221 -5.80 -12.25 -9.49
C ARG A 221 -5.33 -13.40 -10.38
N LEU A 222 -6.30 -14.06 -11.00
CA LEU A 222 -6.07 -14.96 -12.13
C LEU A 222 -5.84 -14.11 -13.40
N ARG A 223 -4.88 -14.52 -14.24
CA ARG A 223 -4.73 -14.00 -15.60
C ARG A 223 -5.69 -14.78 -16.50
N THR A 224 -6.54 -14.04 -17.20
CA THR A 224 -7.43 -14.55 -18.24
C THR A 224 -6.85 -14.26 -19.61
#